data_AF-A0A1D2IF06-F1
#
_entry.id   AF-A0A1D2IF06-F1
#
_cell.length_a   1.000
_cell.length_b   1.000
_cell.length_c   1.000
_cell.angle_alpha   90.00
_cell.angle_beta   90.00
_cell.angle_gamma   90.00
#
_symmetry.space_group_name_H-M   'P 1'
#
loop_
_entity.id
_entity.type
_entity.pdbx_description
1 polymer ?
#
loop_
_entity_poly.entity_id
_entity_poly.type
_entity_poly.pdbx_seq_one_letter_code
_entity_poly.pdbx_strand_id
1 'polypeptide(L)'
;MATADIPGVGPAARTYGIEDIPVPGDELHRTVRAVLTQTFIPVPGQEGKVALVAGSSQVLDLADSFFDIFDAITSTFRFTD
;
A
#
# COMPACT_ATOMS: atom_id res chain seq x y z
N MET A 1 -5.59 7.55 6.42
CA MET A 1 -4.13 7.70 6.30
C MET A 1 -3.51 7.32 7.64
N ALA A 2 -2.38 6.61 7.62
CA ALA A 2 -1.65 6.13 8.79
C ALA A 2 -0.14 6.25 8.56
N THR A 3 0.66 5.94 9.58
CA THR A 3 2.12 5.83 9.50
C THR A 3 2.50 4.37 9.71
N ALA A 4 3.45 3.88 8.93
CA ALA A 4 4.07 2.57 9.11
C ALA A 4 5.51 2.73 9.57
N ASP A 5 5.86 2.12 10.70
CA ASP A 5 7.24 2.08 11.19
C ASP A 5 7.95 0.85 10.62
N ILE A 6 8.87 1.06 9.67
CA ILE A 6 9.56 -0.03 8.98
C ILE A 6 10.92 -0.27 9.65
N PRO A 7 11.19 -1.48 10.17
CA PRO A 7 12.46 -1.78 10.83
C PRO A 7 13.68 -1.50 9.93
N GLY A 8 14.63 -0.71 10.44
CA GLY A 8 15.85 -0.32 9.71
C GLY A 8 15.66 0.77 8.65
N VAL A 9 14.44 1.26 8.45
CA VAL A 9 14.11 2.33 7.49
C VAL A 9 13.50 3.55 8.19
N GLY A 10 12.61 3.33 9.16
CA GLY A 10 11.92 4.38 9.90
C GLY A 10 10.47 4.60 9.42
N PRO A 11 9.86 5.74 9.78
CA PRO A 11 8.45 6.00 9.51
C PRO A 11 8.20 6.29 8.02
N ALA A 12 7.13 5.70 7.48
CA ALA A 12 6.65 5.89 6.12
C ALA A 12 5.14 6.21 6.10
N ALA A 13 4.73 7.09 5.19
CA ALA A 13 3.30 7.40 5.03
C ALA A 13 2.56 6.19 4.45
N ARG A 14 1.36 5.89 4.97
CA ARG A 14 0.53 4.78 4.50
C ARG A 14 -0.92 5.21 4.26
N THR A 15 -1.48 4.76 3.15
CA THR A 15 -2.92 4.69 2.93
C THR A 15 -3.36 3.23 2.96
N TYR A 16 -4.54 2.95 3.51
CA TYR A 16 -5.14 1.63 3.48
C TYR A 16 -6.66 1.76 3.61
N GLY A 17 -7.38 0.79 3.06
CA GLY A 17 -8.84 0.76 3.07
C GLY A 17 -9.41 -0.18 2.03
N ILE A 18 -10.73 -0.22 1.95
CA ILE A 18 -11.44 -0.81 0.80
C ILE A 18 -11.81 0.34 -0.12
N GLU A 19 -11.34 0.28 -1.35
CA GLU A 19 -11.50 1.34 -2.34
C GLU A 19 -12.31 0.83 -3.54
N ASP A 20 -13.16 1.69 -4.08
CA ASP A 20 -13.85 1.46 -5.35
C ASP A 20 -13.01 2.09 -6.48
N ILE A 21 -12.27 1.25 -7.21
CA ILE A 21 -11.32 1.70 -8.24
C ILE A 21 -12.05 1.79 -9.59
N PRO A 22 -12.18 2.97 -10.20
CA PRO A 22 -12.85 3.11 -11.50
C PRO A 22 -12.03 2.40 -12.60
N VAL A 23 -12.72 1.69 -13.49
CA VAL A 23 -12.08 1.08 -14.67
C VAL A 23 -11.87 2.18 -15.73
N PRO A 24 -10.62 2.52 -16.10
CA PRO A 24 -10.38 3.59 -17.07
C PRO A 24 -10.99 3.27 -18.44
N GLY A 25 -11.68 4.25 -19.03
CA GLY A 25 -12.31 4.10 -20.34
C GLY A 25 -13.59 3.26 -20.37
N ASP A 26 -14.11 2.83 -19.20
CA ASP A 26 -15.37 2.10 -19.13
C ASP A 26 -16.57 3.06 -19.15
N GLU A 27 -17.32 3.05 -20.25
CA GLU A 27 -18.53 3.88 -20.45
C GLU A 27 -19.66 3.53 -19.47
N LEU A 28 -19.62 2.32 -18.89
CA LEU A 28 -20.57 1.87 -17.88
C LEU A 28 -20.20 2.32 -16.46
N HIS A 29 -19.10 3.05 -16.29
CA HIS A 29 -18.60 3.56 -15.01
C HIS A 29 -18.47 2.49 -13.92
N ARG A 30 -18.10 1.26 -14.29
CA ARG A 30 -17.93 0.18 -13.30
C ARG A 30 -16.68 0.41 -12.47
N THR A 31 -16.74 -0.08 -11.25
CA THR A 31 -15.64 -0.06 -10.29
C THR A 31 -15.18 -1.47 -9.95
N VAL A 32 -13.90 -1.58 -9.60
CA VAL A 32 -13.31 -2.74 -8.94
C VAL A 32 -13.20 -2.41 -7.46
N ARG A 33 -14.00 -3.06 -6.63
CA ARG A 33 -13.90 -2.93 -5.17
C ARG A 33 -12.76 -3.82 -4.67
N ALA A 34 -11.78 -3.23 -4.01
CA ALA A 34 -10.60 -3.94 -3.54
C ALA A 34 -10.12 -3.43 -2.18
N VAL A 35 -9.62 -4.34 -1.35
CA VAL A 35 -8.72 -4.02 -0.25
C VAL A 35 -7.45 -3.46 -0.86
N LEU A 36 -6.98 -2.31 -0.39
CA LEU A 36 -5.80 -1.61 -0.88
C LEU A 36 -4.94 -1.16 0.30
N THR A 37 -3.62 -1.26 0.16
CA THR A 37 -2.64 -0.61 1.04
C THR A 37 -1.50 -0.08 0.20
N GLN A 38 -1.05 1.15 0.48
CA GLN A 38 0.09 1.79 -0.17
C GLN A 38 0.99 2.41 0.90
N THR A 39 2.25 1.99 0.95
CA THR A 39 3.26 2.56 1.85
C THR A 39 4.32 3.29 1.03
N PHE A 40 4.46 4.59 1.25
CA PHE A 40 5.36 5.49 0.54
C PHE A 40 6.63 5.68 1.35
N ILE A 41 7.70 4.97 0.96
CA ILE A 41 8.96 4.89 1.69
C ILE A 41 9.96 5.88 1.07
N PRO A 42 10.38 6.95 1.78
CA PRO A 42 11.36 7.89 1.25
C PRO A 42 12.69 7.20 0.92
N VAL A 43 13.28 7.52 -0.23
CA VAL A 43 14.59 6.99 -0.61
C VAL A 43 15.70 7.85 0.00
N PRO A 44 16.60 7.30 0.84
CA PRO A 44 17.68 8.06 1.45
C PRO A 44 18.54 8.79 0.40
N GLY A 45 18.82 10.08 0.65
CA GLY A 45 19.65 10.91 -0.23
C GLY A 45 19.00 11.30 -1.57
N GLN A 46 17.74 10.94 -1.81
CA GLN A 46 17.01 11.28 -3.04
C GLN A 46 15.69 11.98 -2.70
N GLU A 47 15.77 13.29 -2.43
CA GLU A 47 14.61 14.11 -2.11
C GLU A 47 13.51 13.99 -3.17
N GLY A 48 12.26 13.91 -2.71
CA GLY A 48 11.09 13.76 -3.57
C GLY A 48 10.88 12.38 -4.19
N LYS A 49 11.83 11.43 -4.01
CA LYS A 49 11.65 10.06 -4.49
C LYS A 49 11.19 9.12 -3.38
N VAL A 50 10.29 8.22 -3.75
CA VAL A 50 9.75 7.18 -2.86
C VAL A 50 9.81 5.82 -3.53
N ALA A 51 10.11 4.78 -2.74
CA ALA A 51 9.73 3.42 -3.07
C ALA A 51 8.27 3.22 -2.63
N LEU A 52 7.47 2.60 -3.48
CA LEU A 52 6.07 2.29 -3.18
C LEU A 52 5.92 0.79 -2.96
N VAL A 53 5.52 0.39 -1.75
CA VAL A 53 5.04 -0.97 -1.48
C VAL A 53 3.52 -0.93 -1.50
N ALA A 54 2.91 -1.63 -2.46
CA ALA A 54 1.46 -1.67 -2.63
C ALA A 54 0.94 -3.11 -2.54
N GLY A 55 -0.13 -3.30 -1.78
CA GLY A 55 -0.87 -4.57 -1.67
C GLY A 55 -2.31 -4.35 -2.09
N SER A 56 -2.89 -5.32 -2.82
CA SER A 56 -4.31 -5.27 -3.19
C SER A 56 -4.95 -6.66 -3.23
N SER A 57 -6.25 -6.75 -2.94
CA SER A 57 -7.04 -7.98 -3.03
C SER A 57 -8.52 -7.65 -3.28
N GLN A 58 -9.22 -8.46 -4.07
CA GLN A 58 -10.67 -8.35 -4.25
C GLN A 58 -11.47 -9.20 -3.24
N VAL A 59 -10.79 -9.96 -2.37
CA VAL A 59 -11.43 -10.81 -1.37
C VAL A 59 -11.73 -9.96 -0.12
N LEU A 60 -12.87 -9.28 -0.13
CA LEU A 60 -13.24 -8.28 0.88
C LEU A 60 -13.53 -8.87 2.26
N ASP A 61 -14.02 -10.11 2.32
CA ASP A 61 -14.37 -10.79 3.57
C ASP A 61 -13.17 -11.05 4.49
N LEU A 62 -11.95 -10.90 3.95
CA LEU A 62 -10.69 -11.08 4.67
C LEU A 62 -9.88 -9.77 4.74
N ALA A 63 -10.52 -8.60 4.62
CA ALA A 63 -9.83 -7.31 4.56
C ALA A 63 -8.84 -7.10 5.70
N ASP A 64 -9.25 -7.34 6.95
CA ASP A 64 -8.38 -7.19 8.12
C ASP A 64 -7.16 -8.11 8.04
N SER A 65 -7.37 -9.38 7.67
CA SER A 65 -6.29 -10.34 7.45
C SER A 65 -5.32 -9.89 6.35
N PHE A 66 -5.83 -9.27 5.28
CA PHE A 66 -4.98 -8.73 4.23
C PHE A 66 -4.20 -7.51 4.71
N PHE A 67 -4.78 -6.63 5.53
CA PHE A 67 -4.03 -5.51 6.12
C PHE A 67 -2.86 -6.01 6.98
N ASP A 68 -3.08 -7.06 7.78
CA ASP A 68 -2.01 -7.69 8.58
C ASP A 68 -0.91 -8.31 7.68
N ILE A 69 -1.30 -9.03 6.62
CA ILE A 69 -0.35 -9.63 5.67
C ILE A 69 0.44 -8.55 4.94
N PHE A 70 -0.22 -7.49 4.46
CA PHE A 70 0.45 -6.39 3.77
C PHE A 70 1.40 -5.64 4.69
N ASP A 71 1.05 -5.48 5.97
CA ASP A 71 1.94 -4.91 6.97
C ASP A 71 3.16 -5.82 7.21
N ALA A 72 2.94 -7.12 7.41
CA ALA A 72 4.01 -8.09 7.60
C ALA A 72 4.98 -8.09 6.42
N ILE A 73 4.49 -8.09 5.18
CA ILE A 73 5.33 -8.00 3.97
C ILE A 73 6.08 -6.67 3.96
N THR A 74 5.40 -5.55 4.19
CA THR A 74 6.04 -4.22 4.20
C THR A 74 7.14 -4.11 5.26
N SER A 75 6.96 -4.74 6.43
CA SER A 75 7.95 -4.75 7.52
C SER A 75 9.27 -5.42 7.16
N THR A 76 9.29 -6.23 6.10
CA THR A 76 10.51 -6.89 5.59
C THR A 76 11.30 -6.02 4.61
N PHE A 77 10.78 -4.87 4.19
CA PHE A 77 11.46 -3.99 3.25
C PHE A 77 12.79 -3.48 3.82
N ARG A 78 13.87 -3.59 3.05
CA ARG A 78 15.21 -3.06 3.38
C ARG A 78 15.81 -2.43 2.13
N PHE A 79 16.57 -1.36 2.33
CA PHE A 79 17.53 -0.93 1.32
C PHE A 79 18.76 -1.84 1.37
N THR A 80 19.30 -2.18 0.20
CA THR A 80 20.56 -2.91 0.06
C THR A 80 21.57 -2.02 -0.64
N ASP A 81 22.84 -2.35 -0.48
CA ASP A 81 23.95 -1.69 -1.19
C ASP A 81 23.85 -1.85 -2.72
#